data_AF-A0AAD4HBS1-F1
#
_entry.id   AF-A0AAD4HBS1-F1
#
_cell.length_a   1.000
_cell.length_b   1.000
_cell.length_c   1.000
_cell.angle_alpha   90.00
_cell.angle_beta   90.00
_cell.angle_gamma   90.00
#
_symmetry.space_group_name_H-M   'P 1'
#
loop_
_entity.id
_entity.type
_entity.pdbx_description
1 polymer ?
#
loop_
_entity_poly.entity_id
_entity_poly.type
_entity_poly.pdbx_seq_one_letter_code
_entity_poly.pdbx_strand_id
1 'polypeptide(L)'
;GVYQSYHMILTPTRHILEGPLPDQSNSVLRKYNNHECFLRVTFQDENRSKLRRDFESSINDLLKERYRPILLRGYRVAGRQFQFLGYSMSGLRDHSVWFMTPFTDDSGTLLDAESIRGNLGDFSQLVHQPARLAARWSQAFSGTDLSITLTPEEIDYDYPD
;
A
#
# COMPACT_ATOMS: atom_id res chain seq x y z
N GLY A 1 15.91 3.02 -4.79
CA GLY A 1 15.76 2.96 -6.28
C GLY A 1 14.46 3.61 -6.73
N VAL A 2 14.46 4.27 -7.90
CA VAL A 2 13.29 4.97 -8.48
C VAL A 2 12.33 3.95 -9.11
N TYR A 3 11.05 4.00 -8.74
CA TYR A 3 9.98 3.12 -9.20
C TYR A 3 8.93 3.92 -9.97
N GLN A 4 8.43 3.40 -11.08
CA GLN A 4 7.36 4.07 -11.84
C GLN A 4 6.01 3.65 -11.28
N SER A 5 5.31 4.58 -10.64
CA SER A 5 4.05 4.33 -9.95
C SER A 5 2.89 5.03 -10.65
N TYR A 6 1.74 4.36 -10.74
CA TYR A 6 0.48 4.99 -11.08
C TYR A 6 -0.19 5.54 -9.83
N HIS A 7 -0.81 6.71 -9.93
CA HIS A 7 -1.40 7.42 -8.80
C HIS A 7 -2.89 7.65 -9.02
N MET A 8 -3.67 7.44 -7.97
CA MET A 8 -5.05 7.89 -7.87
C MET A 8 -5.17 8.82 -6.67
N ILE A 9 -5.45 10.10 -6.94
CA ILE A 9 -5.69 11.10 -5.92
C ILE A 9 -7.19 11.21 -5.71
N LEU A 10 -7.61 10.94 -4.48
CA LEU A 10 -8.98 11.04 -4.02
C LEU A 10 -9.15 12.36 -3.29
N THR A 11 -9.88 13.28 -3.90
CA THR A 11 -10.30 14.53 -3.26
C THR A 11 -11.73 14.41 -2.76
N PRO A 12 -12.23 15.37 -1.97
CA PRO A 12 -13.63 15.40 -1.55
C PRO A 12 -14.63 15.31 -2.68
N THR A 13 -14.29 15.81 -3.88
CA THR A 13 -15.22 15.85 -5.02
C THR A 13 -14.75 15.07 -6.24
N ARG A 14 -13.45 14.81 -6.42
CA ARG A 14 -12.88 14.22 -7.65
C ARG A 14 -12.10 12.92 -7.41
N HIS A 15 -11.89 12.21 -8.52
CA HIS A 15 -10.90 11.14 -8.68
C HIS A 15 -9.94 11.61 -9.76
N ILE A 16 -8.67 11.77 -9.43
CA ILE A 16 -7.64 12.27 -10.36
C ILE A 16 -6.65 11.13 -10.58
N LEU A 17 -6.42 10.75 -11.84
CA LEU A 17 -5.46 9.72 -12.21
C LEU A 17 -4.22 10.38 -12.78
N GLU A 18 -3.05 9.98 -12.28
CA GLU A 18 -1.75 10.51 -12.70
C GLU A 18 -0.73 9.38 -12.88
N GLY A 19 0.30 9.68 -13.66
CA GLY A 19 1.45 8.81 -13.86
C GLY A 19 1.49 8.04 -15.18
N PRO A 20 2.49 7.16 -15.35
CA PRO A 20 3.44 6.76 -14.31
C PRO A 20 4.37 7.90 -13.86
N LEU A 21 4.58 8.05 -12.54
CA LEU A 21 5.46 9.04 -11.93
C LEU A 21 6.63 8.34 -11.20
N PRO A 22 7.83 8.97 -11.15
CA PRO A 22 8.93 8.51 -10.30
C PRO A 22 8.53 8.54 -8.82
N ASP A 23 8.63 7.40 -8.14
CA ASP A 23 8.30 7.23 -6.73
C ASP A 23 9.36 6.39 -6.00
N GLN A 24 9.37 6.46 -4.67
CA GLN A 24 10.25 5.66 -3.84
C GLN A 24 9.77 4.21 -3.81
N SER A 25 10.65 3.30 -4.22
CA SER A 25 10.40 1.86 -4.18
C SER A 25 10.36 1.31 -2.73
N ASN A 26 9.65 0.18 -2.53
CA ASN A 26 9.66 -0.58 -1.27
C ASN A 26 9.84 -2.10 -1.54
N SER A 27 10.09 -2.89 -0.50
CA SER A 27 10.45 -4.31 -0.68
C SER A 27 9.33 -5.13 -1.32
N VAL A 28 8.06 -4.84 -1.04
CA VAL A 28 6.91 -5.50 -1.68
C VAL A 28 6.87 -5.19 -3.17
N LEU A 29 6.91 -3.92 -3.56
CA LEU A 29 6.85 -3.53 -4.97
C LEU A 29 8.02 -4.09 -5.78
N ARG A 30 9.22 -4.18 -5.18
CA ARG A 30 10.39 -4.80 -5.80
C ARG A 30 10.26 -6.30 -5.95
N LYS A 31 9.77 -6.98 -4.92
CA LYS A 31 9.62 -8.44 -4.92
C LYS A 31 8.71 -8.92 -6.06
N TYR A 32 7.64 -8.18 -6.31
CA TYR A 32 6.61 -8.58 -7.28
C TYR A 32 6.76 -7.93 -8.66
N ASN A 33 7.58 -6.88 -8.79
CA ASN A 33 8.08 -6.30 -10.04
C ASN A 33 7.07 -6.08 -11.19
N ASN A 34 5.79 -5.90 -10.88
CA ASN A 34 4.73 -5.75 -11.89
C ASN A 34 4.04 -4.38 -11.74
N HIS A 35 4.73 -3.32 -12.21
CA HIS A 35 4.41 -1.94 -11.83
C HIS A 35 2.99 -1.50 -12.19
N GLU A 36 2.47 -1.97 -13.32
CA GLU A 36 1.12 -1.65 -13.79
C GLU A 36 0.02 -2.26 -12.91
N CYS A 37 0.36 -3.22 -12.07
CA CYS A 37 -0.58 -3.88 -11.17
C CYS A 37 -0.70 -3.17 -9.82
N PHE A 38 0.14 -2.17 -9.53
CA PHE A 38 0.13 -1.41 -8.29
C PHE A 38 -0.35 0.02 -8.54
N LEU A 39 -1.16 0.54 -7.61
CA LEU A 39 -1.73 1.87 -7.68
C LEU A 39 -1.53 2.56 -6.32
N ARG A 40 -0.82 3.68 -6.31
CA ARG A 40 -0.72 4.53 -5.13
C ARG A 40 -1.98 5.36 -5.01
N VAL A 41 -2.73 5.16 -3.93
CA VAL A 41 -3.93 5.93 -3.65
C VAL A 41 -3.61 6.96 -2.58
N THR A 42 -3.87 8.24 -2.85
CA THR A 42 -3.60 9.33 -1.90
C THR A 42 -4.85 10.16 -1.66
N PHE A 43 -5.14 10.47 -0.40
CA PHE A 43 -6.28 11.29 -0.01
C PHE A 43 -5.81 12.72 0.27
N GLN A 44 -6.31 13.66 -0.53
CA GLN A 44 -5.89 15.07 -0.49
C GLN A 44 -7.12 15.98 -0.58
N ASP A 45 -6.96 17.24 -0.23
CA ASP A 45 -7.96 18.27 -0.51
C ASP A 45 -7.86 18.74 -1.98
N GLU A 46 -8.83 19.52 -2.46
CA GLU A 46 -8.91 19.99 -3.86
C GLU A 46 -7.69 20.82 -4.28
N ASN A 47 -7.04 21.49 -3.33
CA ASN A 47 -5.81 22.23 -3.54
C ASN A 47 -4.53 21.37 -3.41
N ARG A 48 -4.67 20.03 -3.42
CA ARG A 48 -3.59 19.04 -3.21
C ARG A 48 -2.92 19.10 -1.84
N SER A 49 -3.49 19.82 -0.89
CA SER A 49 -3.00 19.81 0.49
C SER A 49 -3.50 18.56 1.24
N LYS A 50 -2.88 18.27 2.38
CA LYS A 50 -3.37 17.20 3.26
C LYS A 50 -4.76 17.56 3.76
N LEU A 51 -5.63 16.56 3.85
CA LEU A 51 -6.93 16.71 4.48
C LEU A 51 -6.75 17.24 5.91
N ARG A 52 -7.27 18.44 6.15
CA ARG A 52 -7.23 19.03 7.49
C ARG A 52 -8.38 18.45 8.30
N ARG A 53 -8.09 18.15 9.57
CA ARG A 53 -9.16 17.92 10.55
C ARG A 53 -9.75 19.28 10.88
N ASP A 54 -10.62 19.77 10.00
CA ASP A 54 -11.48 20.87 10.40
C ASP A 54 -12.48 20.31 11.43
N PHE A 55 -12.70 21.06 12.50
CA PHE A 55 -13.45 20.63 13.70
C PHE A 55 -14.95 20.37 13.45
N GLU A 56 -15.40 20.40 12.20
CA GLU A 56 -16.76 20.08 11.81
C GLU A 56 -16.88 18.61 11.36
N SER A 57 -18.06 18.05 11.56
CA SER A 57 -18.48 16.67 11.24
C SER A 57 -18.14 16.20 9.82
N SER A 58 -17.83 17.13 8.90
CA SER A 58 -17.55 16.92 7.49
C SER A 58 -16.47 15.85 7.22
N ILE A 59 -15.38 15.79 7.98
CA ILE A 59 -14.31 14.80 7.68
C ILE A 59 -14.73 13.37 8.02
N ASN A 60 -15.53 13.17 9.08
CA ASN A 60 -16.03 11.85 9.44
C ASN A 60 -17.04 11.35 8.40
N ASP A 61 -17.91 12.24 7.92
CA ASP A 61 -18.88 11.93 6.88
C ASP A 61 -18.18 11.61 5.56
N LEU A 62 -17.19 12.41 5.17
CA LEU A 62 -16.34 12.17 4.00
C LEU A 62 -15.57 10.85 4.09
N LEU A 63 -15.00 10.53 5.25
CA LEU A 63 -14.38 9.22 5.49
C LEU A 63 -15.40 8.09 5.34
N LYS A 64 -16.60 8.24 5.91
CA LYS A 64 -17.62 7.20 5.96
C LYS A 64 -18.27 6.96 4.59
N GLU A 65 -18.60 8.02 3.86
CA GLU A 65 -19.39 7.98 2.64
C GLU A 65 -18.55 7.88 1.38
N ARG A 66 -17.37 8.53 1.36
CA ARG A 66 -16.53 8.60 0.16
C ARG A 66 -15.35 7.64 0.20
N TYR A 67 -14.55 7.69 1.26
CA TYR A 67 -13.27 6.96 1.28
C TYR A 67 -13.39 5.51 1.77
N ARG A 68 -14.22 5.25 2.78
CA ARG A 68 -14.43 3.91 3.33
C ARG A 68 -14.91 2.91 2.27
N PRO A 69 -15.86 3.22 1.37
CA PRO A 69 -16.23 2.29 0.31
C PRO A 69 -15.06 1.92 -0.59
N ILE A 70 -14.20 2.88 -0.94
CA ILE A 70 -13.02 2.65 -1.78
C ILE A 70 -11.99 1.79 -1.05
N LEU A 71 -11.73 2.08 0.22
CA LEU A 71 -10.79 1.30 1.04
C LEU A 71 -11.25 -0.16 1.24
N LEU A 72 -12.55 -0.38 1.39
CA LEU A 72 -13.10 -1.72 1.66
C LEU A 72 -13.37 -2.53 0.39
N ARG A 73 -13.87 -1.90 -0.67
CA ARG A 73 -14.31 -2.59 -1.90
C ARG A 73 -13.30 -2.46 -3.04
N GLY A 74 -12.34 -1.56 -2.93
CA GLY A 74 -11.46 -1.21 -4.02
C GLY A 74 -12.04 -0.15 -4.96
N TYR A 75 -11.34 0.08 -6.07
CA TYR A 75 -11.76 1.00 -7.13
C TYR A 75 -11.38 0.46 -8.51
N ARG A 76 -12.22 0.71 -9.52
CA ARG A 76 -11.98 0.23 -10.89
C ARG A 76 -11.31 1.33 -11.72
N VAL A 77 -10.13 1.02 -12.26
CA VAL A 77 -9.37 1.92 -13.15
C VAL A 77 -9.09 1.16 -14.44
N ALA A 78 -9.41 1.76 -15.59
CA ALA A 78 -9.18 1.17 -16.91
C ALA A 78 -9.68 -0.30 -17.05
N GLY A 79 -10.81 -0.62 -16.43
CA GLY A 79 -11.40 -1.98 -16.46
C GLY A 79 -10.81 -2.97 -15.44
N ARG A 80 -9.75 -2.60 -14.71
CA ARG A 80 -9.10 -3.44 -13.70
C ARG A 80 -9.57 -3.05 -12.30
N GLN A 81 -9.89 -4.04 -11.46
CA GLN A 81 -10.27 -3.82 -10.06
C GLN A 81 -9.02 -3.75 -9.19
N PHE A 82 -8.79 -2.60 -8.56
CA PHE A 82 -7.70 -2.40 -7.61
C PHE A 82 -8.23 -2.47 -6.18
N GLN A 83 -7.62 -3.29 -5.34
CA GLN A 83 -8.00 -3.51 -3.95
C GLN A 83 -6.89 -3.05 -3.02
N PHE A 84 -7.25 -2.63 -1.80
CA PHE A 84 -6.30 -2.24 -0.77
C PHE A 84 -5.26 -3.36 -0.55
N LEU A 85 -3.99 -2.99 -0.58
CA LEU A 85 -2.86 -3.88 -0.37
C LEU A 85 -2.20 -3.62 0.98
N GLY A 86 -1.80 -2.38 1.24
CA GLY A 86 -1.06 -2.00 2.44
C GLY A 86 -0.60 -0.55 2.41
N TYR A 87 0.22 -0.15 3.38
CA TYR A 87 0.78 1.21 3.47
C TYR A 87 2.07 1.19 4.26
N SER A 88 2.93 2.19 4.08
CA SER A 88 4.04 2.46 4.99
C SER A 88 3.62 3.47 6.07
N MET A 89 4.35 3.54 7.18
CA MET A 89 4.07 4.55 8.22
C MET A 89 4.23 6.00 7.71
N SER A 90 5.21 6.25 6.83
CA SER A 90 5.33 7.54 6.14
C SER A 90 4.15 7.78 5.20
N GLY A 91 3.78 6.78 4.39
CA GLY A 91 2.62 6.84 3.51
C GLY A 91 1.34 7.16 4.27
N LEU A 92 1.09 6.50 5.40
CA LEU A 92 -0.08 6.75 6.22
C LEU A 92 -0.13 8.20 6.77
N ARG A 93 1.01 8.75 7.20
CA ARG A 93 1.14 10.17 7.60
C ARG A 93 0.91 11.15 6.45
N ASP A 94 1.13 10.70 5.22
CA ASP A 94 0.86 11.44 3.99
C ASP A 94 -0.50 11.08 3.37
N HIS A 95 -1.35 10.35 4.12
CA HIS A 95 -2.65 9.86 3.67
C HIS A 95 -2.55 9.08 2.35
N SER A 96 -1.56 8.22 2.25
CA SER A 96 -1.28 7.41 1.08
C SER A 96 -1.20 5.93 1.41
N VAL A 97 -1.80 5.13 0.55
CA VAL A 97 -1.86 3.68 0.65
C VAL A 97 -1.60 3.05 -0.71
N TRP A 98 -1.25 1.77 -0.73
CA TRP A 98 -1.08 0.98 -1.93
C TRP A 98 -2.30 0.12 -2.18
N PHE A 99 -2.75 0.12 -3.41
CA PHE A 99 -3.73 -0.81 -3.94
C PHE A 99 -3.05 -1.69 -4.99
N MET A 100 -3.61 -2.86 -5.26
CA MET A 100 -3.19 -3.71 -6.36
C MET A 100 -4.35 -4.36 -7.09
N THR A 101 -4.14 -4.74 -8.33
CA THR A 101 -5.05 -5.58 -9.10
C THR A 101 -4.40 -6.94 -9.38
N PRO A 102 -5.15 -8.06 -9.31
CA PRO A 102 -4.56 -9.39 -9.45
C PRO A 102 -3.75 -9.57 -10.73
N PHE A 103 -2.67 -10.33 -10.65
CA PHE A 103 -1.82 -10.69 -11.78
C PHE A 103 -1.16 -12.05 -11.56
N THR A 104 -0.71 -12.66 -12.65
CA THR A 104 0.07 -13.90 -12.59
C THR A 104 1.55 -13.54 -12.64
N ASP A 105 2.34 -14.08 -11.72
CA ASP A 105 3.80 -13.90 -11.73
C ASP A 105 4.50 -14.83 -12.73
N ASP A 106 5.82 -14.68 -12.86
CA ASP A 106 6.64 -15.47 -13.78
C ASP A 106 6.62 -16.99 -13.48
N SER A 107 6.21 -17.37 -12.26
CA SER A 107 6.05 -18.78 -11.85
C SER A 107 4.70 -19.38 -12.23
N GLY A 108 3.78 -18.57 -12.76
CA GLY A 108 2.41 -18.98 -13.05
C GLY A 108 1.47 -18.88 -11.84
N THR A 109 1.91 -18.30 -10.74
CA THR A 109 1.10 -18.15 -9.52
C THR A 109 0.21 -16.92 -9.63
N LEU A 110 -1.09 -17.07 -9.38
CA LEU A 110 -2.02 -15.94 -9.27
C LEU A 110 -1.79 -15.21 -7.95
N LEU A 111 -1.41 -13.95 -8.04
CA LEU A 111 -1.21 -13.06 -6.90
C LEU A 111 -2.35 -12.05 -6.82
N ASP A 112 -2.85 -11.86 -5.61
CA ASP A 112 -3.85 -10.87 -5.25
C ASP A 112 -3.47 -10.18 -3.94
N ALA A 113 -4.27 -9.22 -3.50
CA ALA A 113 -3.92 -8.43 -2.32
C ALA A 113 -3.87 -9.28 -1.04
N GLU A 114 -4.68 -10.34 -0.95
CA GLU A 114 -4.73 -11.22 0.22
C GLU A 114 -3.53 -12.16 0.26
N SER A 115 -3.20 -12.81 -0.86
CA SER A 115 -2.04 -13.70 -0.95
C SER A 115 -0.74 -12.92 -0.74
N ILE A 116 -0.61 -11.70 -1.29
CA ILE A 116 0.57 -10.88 -1.01
C ILE A 116 0.69 -10.54 0.48
N ARG A 117 -0.41 -10.17 1.15
CA ARG A 117 -0.39 -9.90 2.61
C ARG A 117 -0.06 -11.16 3.43
N GLY A 118 -0.58 -12.32 3.04
CA GLY A 118 -0.23 -13.61 3.64
C GLY A 118 1.24 -13.95 3.49
N ASN A 119 1.85 -13.57 2.36
CA ASN A 119 3.27 -13.77 2.09
C ASN A 119 4.20 -12.78 2.84
N LEU A 120 3.67 -11.84 3.63
CA LEU A 120 4.50 -10.93 4.45
C LEU A 120 5.00 -11.58 5.74
N GLY A 121 4.39 -12.69 6.17
CA GLY A 121 4.78 -13.41 7.38
C GLY A 121 3.60 -14.16 8.01
N ASP A 122 3.88 -14.93 9.06
CA ASP A 122 2.84 -15.57 9.87
C ASP A 122 2.26 -14.57 10.88
N PHE A 123 0.97 -14.28 10.71
CA PHE A 123 0.23 -13.38 11.59
C PHE A 123 -0.97 -14.04 12.28
N SER A 124 -1.03 -15.38 12.31
CA SER A 124 -2.10 -16.14 12.95
C SER A 124 -2.41 -15.67 14.38
N GLN A 125 -1.38 -15.29 15.14
CA GLN A 125 -1.48 -14.79 16.52
C GLN A 125 -1.97 -13.33 16.63
N LEU A 126 -1.98 -12.58 15.53
CA LEU A 126 -2.29 -11.14 15.50
C LEU A 126 -3.64 -10.82 14.84
N VAL A 127 -4.40 -11.83 14.40
CA VAL A 127 -5.67 -11.66 13.69
C VAL A 127 -6.69 -10.85 14.50
N HIS A 128 -6.67 -10.98 15.83
CA HIS A 128 -7.54 -10.21 16.75
C HIS A 128 -6.96 -8.86 17.20
N GLN A 129 -5.78 -8.48 16.68
CA GLN A 129 -5.08 -7.24 17.04
C GLN A 129 -4.85 -6.37 15.80
N PRO A 130 -5.91 -5.79 15.20
CA PRO A 130 -5.84 -5.15 13.88
C PRO A 130 -4.81 -4.02 13.80
N ALA A 131 -4.67 -3.22 14.87
CA ALA A 131 -3.67 -2.14 14.91
C ALA A 131 -2.23 -2.68 14.84
N ARG A 132 -1.94 -3.76 15.57
CA ARG A 132 -0.61 -4.38 15.62
C ARG A 132 -0.31 -5.16 14.34
N LEU A 133 -1.31 -5.85 13.79
CA LEU A 133 -1.24 -6.51 12.49
C LEU A 133 -0.90 -5.51 11.38
N ALA A 134 -1.64 -4.40 11.31
CA ALA A 134 -1.41 -3.37 10.31
C ALA A 134 -0.04 -2.69 10.47
N ALA A 135 0.43 -2.50 11.71
CA ALA A 135 1.79 -2.03 11.98
C ALA A 135 2.84 -3.01 11.43
N ARG A 136 2.66 -4.33 11.58
CA ARG A 136 3.56 -5.35 11.00
C ARG A 136 3.56 -5.35 9.48
N TRP A 137 2.38 -5.30 8.85
CA TRP A 137 2.31 -5.14 7.40
C TRP A 137 3.06 -3.90 6.92
N SER A 138 2.93 -2.78 7.65
CA SER A 138 3.54 -1.52 7.22
C SER A 138 5.07 -1.53 7.17
N GLN A 139 5.72 -2.44 7.90
CA GLN A 139 7.17 -2.62 7.86
C GLN A 139 7.64 -3.05 6.46
N ALA A 140 6.90 -3.95 5.80
CA ALA A 140 7.22 -4.42 4.45
C ALA A 140 7.03 -3.34 3.37
N PHE A 141 6.21 -2.32 3.61
CA PHE A 141 6.00 -1.22 2.66
C PHE A 141 6.95 -0.04 2.90
N SER A 142 7.83 -0.10 3.89
CA SER A 142 8.78 0.97 4.16
C SER A 142 9.73 1.20 2.98
N GLY A 143 9.99 2.47 2.67
CA GLY A 143 10.95 2.86 1.65
C GLY A 143 12.35 2.49 2.13
N THR A 144 12.96 1.52 1.47
CA THR A 144 14.30 1.01 1.78
C THR A 144 15.11 0.93 0.50
N ASP A 145 16.40 1.26 0.58
CA ASP A 145 17.34 0.91 -0.48
C ASP A 145 17.83 -0.53 -0.25
N LEU A 146 17.97 -1.27 -1.35
CA LEU A 146 18.54 -2.62 -1.32
C LEU A 146 19.99 -2.51 -0.87
N SER A 147 20.34 -3.16 0.24
CA SER A 147 21.72 -3.24 0.72
C SER A 147 22.41 -4.49 0.15
N ILE A 148 22.08 -5.67 0.69
CA ILE A 148 22.66 -6.97 0.36
C ILE A 148 21.63 -8.08 0.60
N THR A 149 21.68 -9.14 -0.19
CA THR A 149 20.93 -10.39 0.07
C THR A 149 21.86 -11.34 0.78
N LEU A 150 21.51 -11.72 2.01
CA LEU A 150 22.25 -12.70 2.79
C LEU A 150 21.76 -14.11 2.47
N THR A 151 22.66 -15.09 2.40
CA THR A 151 22.29 -16.51 2.40
C THR A 151 22.06 -17.01 3.84
N PRO A 152 21.33 -18.12 4.06
CA PRO A 152 21.08 -18.64 5.40
C PRO A 152 22.35 -18.92 6.21
N GLU A 153 23.45 -19.26 5.54
CA GLU A 153 24.76 -19.51 6.17
C GLU A 153 25.45 -18.23 6.65
N GLU A 154 25.05 -17.07 6.13
CA GLU A 154 25.56 -15.75 6.53
C GLU A 154 24.77 -15.13 7.68
N ILE A 155 23.74 -15.82 8.19
CA ILE A 155 22.90 -15.38 9.29
C ILE A 155 23.30 -16.15 10.56
N ASP A 156 23.92 -15.44 11.50
CA ASP A 156 24.16 -15.94 12.84
C ASP A 156 22.89 -15.77 13.69
N TYR A 157 22.17 -16.88 13.92
CA TYR A 157 20.94 -16.90 14.70
C TYR A 157 21.18 -16.87 16.22
N ASP A 158 22.41 -17.14 16.67
CA ASP A 158 22.78 -17.18 18.09
C ASP A 158 23.49 -15.90 18.56
N TYR A 159 23.51 -14.86 17.71
CA TYR A 159 24.09 -13.56 18.04
C TYR A 159 23.30 -12.91 19.21
N PRO A 160 23.95 -12.55 20.32
CA PRO A 160 23.27 -11.95 21.47
C PRO A 160 22.76 -10.54 21.14
N ASP A 161 21.57 -10.21 21.65
CA ASP A 161 20.97 -8.87 21.58
C ASP A 161 21.84 -7.77 22.23
#